data_AF-A0A1A7YSX4-F1
#
_entry.id   AF-A0A1A7YSX4-F1
#
_cell.length_a   1.000
_cell.length_b   1.000
_cell.length_c   1.000
_cell.angle_alpha   90.00
_cell.angle_beta   90.00
_cell.angle_gamma   90.00
#
_symmetry.space_group_name_H-M   'P 1'
#
loop_
_entity.id
_entity.type
_entity.pdbx_description
1 polymer ?
#
loop_
_entity_poly.entity_id
_entity_poly.type
_entity_poly.pdbx_seq_one_letter_code
_entity_poly.pdbx_strand_id
1 'polypeptide(L)'
;VLVPSTSLFMNSSEPSRFHYHAFNVPVSKAVIEKFTEDFIHFSVYEMNNLNYIQIYYRFMELIKFNTDFYMKILDSVVKSETTMKKLKEGNYELLLADPIYPGSDLLADLLGIPLIFSLRFSVAHNWERLCAQLPAPPSFVPGALSKLTDKMTFLERVLNFLFYPLQDILLNQCIWKEADRYYSEVR
;
A
#
# COMPACT_ATOMS: atom_id res chain seq x y z
N VAL A 1 11.57 -1.75 -14.83
CA VAL A 1 10.44 -1.23 -14.02
C VAL A 1 9.16 -1.91 -14.49
N LEU A 2 8.49 -2.66 -13.61
CA LEU A 2 7.19 -3.27 -13.91
C LEU A 2 6.11 -2.19 -13.90
N VAL A 3 5.29 -2.15 -14.95
CA VAL A 3 4.22 -1.14 -15.10
C VAL A 3 2.93 -1.84 -15.52
N PRO A 4 1.82 -1.70 -14.77
CA PRO A 4 0.55 -2.22 -15.23
C PRO A 4 0.07 -1.44 -16.47
N SER A 5 -0.62 -2.10 -17.40
CA SER A 5 -1.15 -1.49 -18.63
C SER A 5 -2.12 -0.33 -18.38
N THR A 6 -2.65 -0.23 -17.16
CA THR A 6 -3.57 0.83 -16.72
C THR A 6 -2.93 1.88 -15.83
N SER A 7 -1.61 1.98 -15.83
CA SER A 7 -0.89 3.07 -15.14
C SER A 7 -1.40 4.44 -15.60
N LEU A 8 -1.68 5.33 -14.65
CA LEU A 8 -2.19 6.67 -14.93
C LEU A 8 -1.10 7.61 -15.47
N PHE A 9 0.11 7.50 -14.90
CA PHE A 9 1.18 8.49 -15.08
C PHE A 9 2.44 7.92 -15.74
N MET A 10 2.56 6.59 -15.86
CA MET A 10 3.72 5.96 -16.49
C MET A 10 3.37 5.45 -17.88
N ASN A 11 3.86 6.15 -18.90
CA ASN A 11 3.74 5.72 -20.28
C ASN A 11 4.98 4.89 -20.68
N SER A 12 4.80 3.59 -20.85
CA SER A 12 5.89 2.70 -21.29
C SER A 12 6.43 2.98 -22.70
N SER A 13 5.70 3.77 -23.50
CA SER A 13 6.09 4.16 -24.86
C SER A 13 7.01 5.39 -24.90
N GLU A 14 7.11 6.13 -23.79
CA GLU A 14 7.92 7.36 -23.73
C GLU A 14 9.41 7.06 -23.54
N PRO A 15 10.31 7.83 -24.16
CA PRO A 15 11.74 7.69 -23.95
C PRO A 15 12.10 7.85 -22.47
N SER A 16 12.75 6.84 -21.89
CA SER A 16 13.15 6.84 -20.49
C SER A 16 14.52 6.21 -20.31
N ARG A 17 15.23 6.60 -19.24
CA ARG A 17 16.45 5.94 -18.77
C ARG A 17 16.19 4.55 -18.17
N PHE A 18 14.93 4.23 -17.92
CA PHE A 18 14.51 2.95 -17.37
C PHE A 18 13.85 2.09 -18.44
N HIS A 19 14.16 0.79 -18.44
CA HIS A 19 13.43 -0.20 -19.22
C HIS A 19 12.09 -0.51 -18.55
N TYR A 20 11.00 -0.21 -19.25
CA TYR A 20 9.65 -0.53 -18.79
C TYR A 20 9.22 -1.92 -19.26
N HIS A 21 8.65 -2.69 -18.34
CA HIS A 21 8.02 -3.96 -18.62
C HIS A 21 6.52 -3.82 -18.32
N ALA A 22 5.76 -3.53 -19.39
CA ALA A 22 4.31 -3.47 -19.30
C ALA A 22 3.72 -4.88 -19.14
N PHE A 23 2.75 -5.03 -18.25
CA PHE A 23 1.94 -6.25 -18.11
C PHE A 23 0.45 -5.90 -18.12
N ASN A 24 -0.34 -6.80 -18.69
CA ASN A 24 -1.78 -6.62 -18.78
C ASN A 24 -2.45 -6.93 -17.45
N VAL A 25 -3.41 -6.11 -17.07
CA VAL A 25 -4.21 -6.31 -15.85
C VAL A 25 -5.71 -6.33 -16.21
N PRO A 26 -6.54 -7.05 -15.45
CA PRO A 26 -7.99 -7.11 -15.67
C PRO A 26 -8.73 -5.85 -15.19
N VAL A 27 -8.04 -4.97 -14.43
CA VAL A 27 -8.60 -3.73 -13.90
C VAL A 27 -8.50 -2.64 -14.96
N SER A 28 -9.61 -1.98 -15.28
CA SER A 28 -9.62 -0.91 -16.29
C SER A 28 -9.01 0.39 -15.76
N LYS A 29 -8.46 1.22 -16.66
CA LYS A 29 -7.89 2.52 -16.31
C LYS A 29 -8.92 3.44 -15.63
N ALA A 30 -10.15 3.44 -16.14
CA ALA A 30 -11.25 4.22 -15.60
C ALA A 30 -11.57 3.90 -14.12
N VAL A 31 -11.37 2.65 -13.69
CA VAL A 31 -11.54 2.27 -12.27
C VAL A 31 -10.47 2.93 -11.40
N ILE A 32 -9.22 2.96 -11.86
CA ILE A 32 -8.10 3.58 -11.13
C ILE A 32 -8.24 5.11 -11.11
N GLU A 33 -8.67 5.71 -12.22
CA GLU A 33 -8.98 7.15 -12.32
C GLU A 33 -10.08 7.54 -11.32
N LYS A 34 -11.21 6.82 -11.35
CA LYS A 34 -12.32 7.07 -10.42
C LYS A 34 -11.91 6.90 -8.96
N PHE A 35 -11.15 5.87 -8.63
CA PHE A 35 -10.64 5.69 -7.27
C PHE A 35 -9.73 6.85 -6.83
N THR A 36 -8.83 7.28 -7.72
CA THR A 36 -7.90 8.38 -7.45
C THR A 36 -8.66 9.67 -7.21
N GLU A 37 -9.66 9.96 -8.04
CA GLU A 37 -10.54 11.12 -7.88
C GLU A 37 -11.33 11.08 -6.58
N ASP A 38 -11.97 9.95 -6.24
CA ASP A 38 -12.73 9.78 -5.00
C ASP A 38 -11.83 9.91 -3.77
N PHE A 39 -10.64 9.30 -3.79
CA PHE A 39 -9.67 9.41 -2.70
C PHE A 39 -9.19 10.85 -2.49
N ILE A 40 -8.88 11.57 -3.57
CA ILE A 40 -8.48 12.98 -3.50
C ILE A 40 -9.65 13.84 -3.01
N HIS A 41 -10.85 13.64 -3.54
CA HIS A 41 -12.04 14.39 -3.16
C HIS A 41 -12.37 14.21 -1.67
N PHE A 42 -12.35 12.96 -1.20
CA PHE A 42 -12.50 12.63 0.21
C PHE A 42 -11.44 13.32 1.06
N SER A 43 -10.16 13.20 0.68
CA SER A 43 -9.03 13.71 1.48
C SER A 43 -8.99 15.24 1.57
N VAL A 44 -9.30 15.92 0.46
CA VAL A 44 -9.16 17.38 0.35
C VAL A 44 -10.44 18.10 0.79
N TYR A 45 -11.61 17.61 0.41
CA TYR A 45 -12.87 18.35 0.56
C TYR A 45 -13.83 17.75 1.59
N GLU A 46 -13.98 16.43 1.66
CA GLU A 46 -14.99 15.80 2.54
C GLU A 46 -14.48 15.63 3.97
N MET A 47 -13.26 15.12 4.15
CA MET A 47 -12.76 14.62 5.44
C MET A 47 -12.82 15.67 6.56
N ASN A 48 -12.56 16.94 6.26
CA ASN A 48 -12.59 18.01 7.28
C ASN A 48 -14.03 18.39 7.72
N ASN A 49 -15.04 18.01 6.95
CA ASN A 49 -16.45 18.28 7.23
C ASN A 49 -17.18 17.10 7.89
N LEU A 50 -16.51 15.95 8.00
CA LEU A 50 -17.06 14.72 8.57
C LEU A 50 -16.66 14.56 10.03
N ASN A 51 -17.51 13.87 10.82
CA ASN A 51 -17.11 13.44 12.16
C ASN A 51 -16.16 12.22 12.09
N TYR A 52 -15.46 11.93 13.19
CA TYR A 52 -14.48 10.85 13.22
C TYR A 52 -15.03 9.50 12.75
N ILE A 53 -16.23 9.11 13.19
CA ILE A 53 -16.83 7.83 12.82
C ILE A 53 -17.08 7.78 11.29
N GLN A 54 -17.60 8.86 10.71
CA GLN A 54 -17.79 8.96 9.26
C GLN A 54 -16.47 8.90 8.49
N ILE A 55 -15.43 9.59 8.98
CA ILE A 55 -14.08 9.51 8.40
C ILE A 55 -13.59 8.06 8.41
N TYR A 56 -13.74 7.35 9.54
CA TYR A 56 -13.33 5.95 9.66
C TYR A 56 -14.07 5.04 8.67
N TYR A 57 -15.39 5.16 8.55
CA TYR A 57 -16.16 4.36 7.60
C TYR A 57 -15.76 4.62 6.15
N ARG A 58 -15.61 5.89 5.76
CA ARG A 58 -15.19 6.26 4.40
C ARG A 58 -13.77 5.80 4.09
N PHE A 59 -12.84 5.95 5.04
CA PHE A 59 -11.48 5.47 4.88
C PHE A 59 -11.42 3.94 4.74
N MET A 60 -12.20 3.20 5.53
CA MET A 60 -12.32 1.74 5.39
C MET A 60 -12.83 1.32 4.02
N GLU A 61 -13.86 1.99 3.50
CA GLU A 61 -14.42 1.70 2.18
C GLU A 61 -13.37 1.90 1.07
N LEU A 62 -12.64 3.03 1.12
CA LEU A 62 -11.57 3.34 0.17
C LEU A 62 -10.43 2.32 0.24
N ILE A 63 -9.93 1.98 1.44
CA ILE A 63 -8.82 1.02 1.59
C ILE A 63 -9.23 -0.39 1.17
N LYS A 64 -10.46 -0.82 1.47
CA LYS A 64 -10.96 -2.13 1.00
C LYS A 64 -11.05 -2.19 -0.51
N PHE A 65 -11.69 -1.19 -1.12
CA PHE A 65 -11.77 -1.11 -2.57
C PHE A 65 -10.39 -1.10 -3.22
N ASN A 66 -9.46 -0.34 -2.63
CA ASN A 66 -8.08 -0.26 -3.07
C ASN A 66 -7.34 -1.59 -2.99
N THR A 67 -7.50 -2.31 -1.88
CA THR A 67 -6.90 -3.64 -1.67
C THR A 67 -7.46 -4.62 -2.69
N ASP A 68 -8.78 -4.65 -2.89
CA ASP A 68 -9.45 -5.60 -3.80
C ASP A 68 -8.94 -5.50 -5.25
N PHE A 69 -8.81 -4.29 -5.80
CA PHE A 69 -8.29 -4.16 -7.16
C PHE A 69 -6.78 -4.33 -7.22
N TYR A 70 -6.04 -3.95 -6.18
CA TYR A 70 -4.60 -4.15 -6.15
C TYR A 70 -4.24 -5.65 -6.15
N MET A 71 -4.96 -6.48 -5.39
CA MET A 71 -4.73 -7.94 -5.40
C MET A 71 -4.91 -8.53 -6.80
N LYS A 72 -5.83 -8.01 -7.62
CA LYS A 72 -5.98 -8.41 -9.04
C LYS A 72 -4.80 -7.99 -9.91
N ILE A 73 -4.16 -6.85 -9.59
CA ILE A 73 -2.93 -6.40 -10.26
C ILE A 73 -1.78 -7.33 -9.86
N LEU A 74 -1.66 -7.68 -8.58
CA LEU A 74 -0.65 -8.63 -8.09
C LEU A 74 -0.80 -10.01 -8.74
N ASP A 75 -2.02 -10.52 -8.87
CA ASP A 75 -2.34 -11.75 -9.61
C ASP A 75 -1.79 -11.72 -11.03
N SER A 76 -1.90 -10.59 -11.72
CA SER A 76 -1.45 -10.42 -13.09
C SER A 76 0.08 -10.46 -13.25
N VAL A 77 0.81 -10.35 -12.13
CA VAL A 77 2.27 -10.54 -12.09
C VAL A 77 2.58 -11.96 -11.62
N VAL A 78 2.15 -12.31 -10.42
CA VAL A 78 2.56 -13.53 -9.70
C VAL A 78 2.01 -14.80 -10.35
N LYS A 79 0.76 -14.78 -10.81
CA LYS A 79 0.12 -15.94 -11.47
C LYS A 79 0.31 -15.94 -13.00
N SER A 80 0.93 -14.90 -13.57
CA SER A 80 1.20 -14.83 -15.01
C SER A 80 2.51 -15.56 -15.34
N GLU A 81 2.40 -16.71 -15.99
CA GLU A 81 3.57 -17.45 -16.50
C GLU A 81 4.44 -16.59 -17.41
N THR A 82 3.82 -15.80 -18.28
CA THR A 82 4.54 -14.93 -19.22
C THR A 82 5.33 -13.82 -18.51
N THR A 83 4.74 -13.19 -17.49
CA THR A 83 5.40 -12.14 -16.71
C THR A 83 6.51 -12.75 -15.85
N MET A 84 6.22 -13.84 -15.12
CA MET A 84 7.18 -14.51 -14.26
C MET A 84 8.36 -15.08 -15.04
N LYS A 85 8.14 -15.67 -16.22
CA LYS A 85 9.22 -16.16 -17.09
C LYS A 85 10.16 -15.02 -17.49
N LYS A 86 9.62 -13.89 -17.96
CA LYS A 86 10.42 -12.70 -18.31
C LYS A 86 11.19 -12.15 -17.12
N LEU A 87 10.60 -12.14 -15.93
CA LEU A 87 11.26 -11.68 -14.71
C LEU A 87 12.43 -12.59 -14.32
N LYS A 88 12.26 -13.92 -14.42
CA LYS A 88 13.31 -14.90 -14.17
C LYS A 88 14.45 -14.82 -15.19
N GLU A 89 14.11 -14.70 -16.48
CA GLU A 89 15.10 -14.57 -17.57
C GLU A 89 15.84 -13.23 -17.55
N GLY A 90 15.25 -12.21 -16.91
CA GLY A 90 15.84 -10.88 -16.78
C GLY A 90 17.09 -10.81 -15.89
N ASN A 91 17.41 -11.87 -15.12
CA ASN A 91 18.57 -11.96 -14.22
C ASN A 91 18.72 -10.74 -13.30
N TYR A 92 17.61 -10.27 -12.73
CA TYR A 92 17.63 -9.20 -11.74
C TYR A 92 18.31 -9.67 -10.45
N GLU A 93 19.14 -8.82 -9.85
CA GLU A 93 19.87 -9.13 -8.61
C GLU A 93 19.15 -8.62 -7.35
N LEU A 94 18.11 -7.80 -7.52
CA LEU A 94 17.43 -7.09 -6.45
C LEU A 94 16.04 -6.65 -6.89
N LEU A 95 15.05 -6.73 -5.99
CA LEU A 95 13.78 -6.04 -6.10
C LEU A 95 13.76 -4.79 -5.22
N LEU A 96 13.49 -3.63 -5.83
CA LEU A 96 13.18 -2.39 -5.12
C LEU A 96 11.68 -2.13 -5.20
N ALA A 97 11.02 -1.99 -4.06
CA ALA A 97 9.58 -1.76 -4.00
C ALA A 97 9.19 -0.78 -2.89
N ASP A 98 8.12 -0.03 -3.10
CA ASP A 98 7.40 0.61 -2.00
C ASP A 98 6.41 -0.43 -1.45
N PRO A 99 6.50 -0.81 -0.17
CA PRO A 99 5.62 -1.84 0.34
C PRO A 99 4.17 -1.37 0.41
N ILE A 100 3.81 -0.08 0.18
CA ILE A 100 2.46 0.51 0.38
C ILE A 100 1.33 -0.35 -0.17
N TYR A 101 1.64 -1.15 -1.17
CA TYR A 101 0.85 -2.31 -1.54
C TYR A 101 1.60 -3.62 -1.28
N PRO A 102 0.97 -4.60 -0.60
CA PRO A 102 1.58 -5.90 -0.32
C PRO A 102 1.84 -6.68 -1.61
N GLY A 103 2.86 -7.53 -1.66
CA GLY A 103 3.07 -8.50 -2.75
C GLY A 103 4.48 -8.51 -3.30
N SER A 104 5.24 -7.44 -3.06
CA SER A 104 6.64 -7.34 -3.50
C SER A 104 7.56 -8.31 -2.77
N ASP A 105 7.30 -8.58 -1.49
CA ASP A 105 7.95 -9.63 -0.70
C ASP A 105 7.64 -11.03 -1.21
N LEU A 106 6.38 -11.33 -1.54
CA LEU A 106 6.01 -12.58 -2.20
C LEU A 106 6.72 -12.74 -3.55
N LEU A 107 6.74 -11.68 -4.36
CA LEU A 107 7.41 -11.69 -5.67
C LEU A 107 8.93 -11.90 -5.53
N ALA A 108 9.58 -11.23 -4.57
CA ALA A 108 11.00 -11.41 -4.31
C ALA A 108 11.33 -12.85 -3.89
N ASP A 109 10.51 -13.43 -3.02
CA ASP A 109 10.63 -14.82 -2.57
C ASP A 109 10.51 -15.80 -3.76
N LEU A 110 9.51 -15.61 -4.62
CA LEU A 110 9.31 -16.43 -5.83
C LEU A 110 10.42 -16.30 -6.88
N LEU A 111 11.10 -15.15 -6.92
CA LEU A 111 12.25 -14.91 -7.81
C LEU A 111 13.57 -15.34 -7.16
N GLY A 112 13.62 -15.55 -5.85
CA GLY A 112 14.83 -15.89 -5.11
C GLY A 112 15.84 -14.74 -5.03
N ILE A 113 15.37 -13.48 -5.00
CA ILE A 113 16.22 -12.29 -5.01
C ILE A 113 16.02 -11.44 -3.74
N PRO A 114 17.06 -10.71 -3.29
CA PRO A 114 16.92 -9.75 -2.21
C PRO A 114 15.85 -8.69 -2.50
N LEU A 115 15.22 -8.20 -1.43
CA LEU A 115 14.20 -7.16 -1.47
C LEU A 115 14.67 -5.94 -0.66
N ILE A 116 14.55 -4.76 -1.24
CA ILE A 116 14.74 -3.48 -0.57
C ILE A 116 13.44 -2.69 -0.64
N PHE A 117 12.98 -2.27 0.53
CA PHE A 117 11.81 -1.41 0.65
C PHE A 117 12.20 0.07 0.61
N SER A 118 11.40 0.86 -0.11
CA SER A 118 11.40 2.31 -0.08
C SER A 118 10.04 2.79 0.43
N LEU A 119 9.82 2.70 1.76
CA LEU A 119 8.60 3.18 2.39
C LEU A 119 8.80 4.60 2.92
N ARG A 120 7.88 5.51 2.59
CA ARG A 120 7.85 6.86 3.16
C ARG A 120 7.24 6.88 4.55
N PHE A 121 5.99 6.40 4.66
CA PHE A 121 5.30 6.18 5.92
C PHE A 121 4.14 5.20 5.72
N SER A 122 3.71 4.52 6.78
CA SER A 122 2.41 3.84 6.86
C SER A 122 1.50 4.49 7.92
N VAL A 123 0.19 4.24 7.87
CA VAL A 123 -0.76 4.83 8.83
C VAL A 123 -0.41 4.38 10.25
N ALA A 124 -0.34 5.33 11.20
CA ALA A 124 0.13 5.07 12.56
C ALA A 124 1.48 4.34 12.66
N HIS A 125 2.35 4.48 11.65
CA HIS A 125 3.64 3.79 11.54
C HIS A 125 3.50 2.26 11.67
N ASN A 126 2.37 1.69 11.21
CA ASN A 126 2.03 0.27 11.39
C ASN A 126 3.16 -0.66 10.91
N TRP A 127 3.65 -0.50 9.68
CA TRP A 127 4.70 -1.37 9.13
C TRP A 127 6.08 -1.10 9.71
N GLU A 128 6.39 0.16 9.94
CA GLU A 128 7.66 0.57 10.53
C GLU A 128 7.78 -0.05 11.93
N ARG A 129 6.71 -0.02 12.72
CA ARG A 129 6.69 -0.60 14.07
C ARG A 129 6.66 -2.12 14.05
N LEU A 130 5.77 -2.70 13.26
CA LEU A 130 5.48 -4.15 13.33
C LEU A 130 6.47 -4.99 12.51
N CYS A 131 6.96 -4.47 11.38
CA CYS A 131 7.84 -5.20 10.48
C CYS A 131 9.29 -4.72 10.58
N ALA A 132 9.51 -3.40 10.56
CA ALA A 132 10.87 -2.83 10.61
C ALA A 132 11.40 -2.61 12.04
N GLN A 133 10.60 -2.94 13.06
CA GLN A 133 10.95 -2.80 14.48
C GLN A 133 11.36 -1.37 14.88
N LEU A 134 10.87 -0.36 14.16
CA LEU A 134 11.11 1.04 14.47
C LEU A 134 10.36 1.41 15.77
N PRO A 135 11.06 1.86 16.84
CA PRO A 135 10.40 2.25 18.07
C PRO A 135 9.61 3.54 17.85
N ALA A 136 8.29 3.47 18.00
CA ALA A 136 7.41 4.62 17.96
C ALA A 136 6.45 4.57 19.16
N PRO A 137 6.92 4.91 20.38
CA PRO A 137 6.09 4.89 21.58
C PRO A 137 4.96 5.92 21.45
N PRO A 138 3.67 5.50 21.52
CA PRO A 138 2.55 6.38 21.23
C PRO A 138 2.34 7.48 22.28
N SER A 139 3.01 7.40 23.42
CA SER A 139 3.02 8.50 24.40
C SER A 139 3.82 9.72 23.92
N PHE A 140 4.78 9.57 22.98
CA PHE A 140 5.68 10.65 22.53
C PHE A 140 5.78 10.79 21.01
N VAL A 141 5.55 9.73 20.24
CA VAL A 141 5.60 9.76 18.78
C VAL A 141 4.17 9.87 18.25
N PRO A 142 3.80 10.98 17.58
CA PRO A 142 2.48 11.09 16.96
C PRO A 142 2.35 10.07 15.83
N GLY A 143 1.22 9.37 15.80
CA GLY A 143 0.93 8.42 14.73
C GLY A 143 0.84 9.14 13.39
N ALA A 144 1.43 8.57 12.34
CA ALA A 144 1.29 9.14 11.00
C ALA A 144 -0.20 9.30 10.65
N LEU A 145 -0.53 10.46 10.07
CA LEU A 145 -1.89 10.91 9.73
C LEU A 145 -2.81 11.28 10.92
N SER A 146 -2.33 11.27 12.17
CA SER A 146 -3.14 11.70 13.33
C SER A 146 -3.40 13.22 13.42
N LYS A 147 -2.73 14.03 12.58
CA LYS A 147 -2.65 15.50 12.67
C LYS A 147 -1.98 16.05 13.95
N LEU A 148 -1.45 15.18 14.81
CA LEU A 148 -0.72 15.56 16.02
C LEU A 148 0.75 15.86 15.71
N THR A 149 1.43 16.55 16.64
CA THR A 149 2.86 16.89 16.55
C THR A 149 3.65 16.23 17.67
N ASP A 150 4.98 16.42 17.70
CA ASP A 150 5.84 16.01 18.82
C ASP A 150 5.50 16.74 20.14
N LYS A 151 4.80 17.88 20.03
CA LYS A 151 4.29 18.65 21.17
C LYS A 151 2.82 18.32 21.41
N MET A 152 2.58 17.33 22.27
CA MET A 152 1.23 16.92 22.71
C MET A 152 0.98 17.24 24.17
N THR A 153 -0.20 17.80 24.45
CA THR A 153 -0.82 17.87 25.77
C THR A 153 -1.15 16.45 26.30
N PHE A 154 -1.51 16.35 27.58
CA PHE A 154 -1.90 15.05 28.15
C PHE A 154 -3.07 14.39 27.39
N LEU A 155 -4.11 15.16 27.04
CA LEU A 155 -5.26 14.62 26.32
C LEU A 155 -4.88 14.14 24.91
N GLU A 156 -4.06 14.89 24.19
CA GLU A 156 -3.57 14.49 22.86
C GLU A 156 -2.73 13.23 22.92
N ARG A 157 -1.93 13.03 23.98
CA ARG A 157 -1.20 11.76 24.19
C ARG A 157 -2.13 10.58 24.40
N VAL A 158 -3.22 10.77 25.15
CA VAL A 158 -4.25 9.74 25.33
C VAL A 158 -4.92 9.41 23.99
N LEU A 159 -5.28 10.43 23.20
CA LEU A 159 -5.86 10.22 21.87
C LEU A 159 -4.89 9.51 20.92
N ASN A 160 -3.62 9.89 20.93
CA ASN A 160 -2.60 9.24 20.12
C ASN A 160 -2.38 7.78 20.54
N PHE A 161 -2.39 7.49 21.85
CA PHE A 161 -2.33 6.13 22.37
C PHE A 161 -3.47 5.26 21.87
N LEU A 162 -4.69 5.80 21.79
CA LEU A 162 -5.86 5.09 21.26
C LEU A 162 -5.85 5.00 19.73
N PHE A 163 -5.25 5.96 19.04
CA PHE A 163 -5.16 6.01 17.59
C PHE A 163 -4.42 4.79 17.03
N TYR A 164 -3.29 4.41 17.63
CA TYR A 164 -2.47 3.28 17.19
C TYR A 164 -3.24 1.96 17.05
N PRO A 165 -3.83 1.40 18.13
CA PRO A 165 -4.54 0.12 18.05
C PRO A 165 -5.78 0.21 17.15
N LEU A 166 -6.41 1.38 17.04
CA LEU A 166 -7.56 1.56 16.15
C LEU A 166 -7.14 1.45 14.67
N GLN A 167 -6.01 2.05 14.29
CA GLN A 167 -5.45 1.89 12.94
C GLN A 167 -4.94 0.47 12.70
N ASP A 168 -4.33 -0.17 13.72
CA ASP A 168 -3.86 -1.55 13.61
C ASP A 168 -5.01 -2.53 13.34
N ILE A 169 -6.16 -2.36 14.01
CA ILE A 169 -7.37 -3.16 13.74
C ILE A 169 -7.88 -2.93 12.32
N LEU A 170 -7.90 -1.67 11.86
CA LEU A 170 -8.42 -1.31 10.54
C LEU A 170 -7.55 -1.90 9.43
N LEU A 171 -6.23 -1.70 9.50
CA LEU A 171 -5.28 -2.26 8.54
C LEU A 171 -5.30 -3.79 8.57
N ASN A 172 -5.49 -4.39 9.76
CA ASN A 172 -5.65 -5.83 9.86
C ASN A 172 -6.87 -6.34 9.08
N GLN A 173 -8.01 -5.66 9.23
CA GLN A 173 -9.26 -6.04 8.55
C GLN A 173 -9.26 -5.77 7.05
N CYS A 174 -8.58 -4.72 6.59
CA CYS A 174 -8.66 -4.28 5.20
C CYS A 174 -7.48 -4.75 4.35
N ILE A 175 -6.30 -4.97 4.93
CA ILE A 175 -5.08 -5.31 4.20
C ILE A 175 -4.49 -6.63 4.68
N TRP A 176 -4.13 -6.75 5.96
CA TRP A 176 -3.32 -7.90 6.42
C TRP A 176 -4.04 -9.23 6.27
N LYS A 177 -5.33 -9.34 6.64
CA LYS A 177 -6.09 -10.57 6.45
C LYS A 177 -6.20 -10.98 4.99
N GLU A 178 -6.32 -10.01 4.09
CA GLU A 178 -6.42 -10.28 2.66
C GLU A 178 -5.07 -10.73 2.10
N ALA A 179 -4.00 -10.03 2.45
CA ALA A 179 -2.64 -10.39 2.06
C ALA A 179 -2.23 -11.77 2.60
N ASP A 180 -2.49 -12.06 3.88
CA ASP A 180 -2.17 -13.35 4.50
C ASP A 180 -2.90 -14.52 3.83
N ARG A 181 -4.21 -14.34 3.56
CA ARG A 181 -4.99 -15.29 2.78
C ARG A 181 -4.38 -15.50 1.39
N TYR A 182 -4.12 -14.41 0.67
CA TYR A 182 -3.59 -14.46 -0.69
C TYR A 182 -2.23 -15.17 -0.75
N TYR A 183 -1.33 -14.87 0.19
CA TYR A 183 0.03 -15.44 0.22
C TYR A 183 -0.02 -16.94 0.50
N SER A 184 -0.97 -17.36 1.34
CA SER A 184 -1.22 -18.77 1.65
C SER A 184 -1.81 -19.55 0.48
N GLU A 185 -2.47 -18.89 -0.48
CA GLU A 185 -3.00 -19.53 -1.69
C GLU A 185 -1.95 -19.67 -2.81
N VAL A 186 -0.97 -18.77 -2.84
CA VAL A 186 0.08 -18.77 -3.87
C VAL A 186 1.25 -19.71 -3.52
N ARG A 187 1.60 -19.80 -2.23
CA ARG A 187 2.64 -20.72 -1.73
C ARG A 187 2.13 -22.15 -1.63
#